data_AF-A0A6I4W2T1-F1
#
_entry.id   AF-A0A6I4W2T1-F1
#
_cell.length_a   1.000
_cell.length_b   1.000
_cell.length_c   1.000
_cell.angle_alpha   90.00
_cell.angle_beta   90.00
_cell.angle_gamma   90.00
#
_symmetry.space_group_name_H-M   'P 1'
#
loop_
_entity.id
_entity.type
_entity.pdbx_description
1 polymer ?
#
loop_
_entity_poly.entity_id
_entity_poly.type
_entity_poly.pdbx_seq_one_letter_code
_entity_poly.pdbx_strand_id
1 'polypeptide(L)'
;MLIAKDPGGTSNGVRNLLGRLRRRRQRPGDAHTGVRPADCIFCRQDDPEINTVMCENESFYARYDNFPANPGHVEIVPKRHVESFFDLDEREVVSAYALLREAKLRLDDKYFPEAYTIGVNEGKAAGRSIDHLHIHLIPRHHGDVDDPRGGIRRAAPNCDPDAWR
;
A
#
# COMPACT_ATOMS: atom_id res chain seq x y z
N MET A 1 7.80 30.58 56.50
CA MET A 1 7.19 31.91 56.37
C MET A 1 6.66 32.04 54.96
N LEU A 2 5.32 32.02 54.81
CA LEU A 2 4.49 32.35 53.63
C LEU A 2 4.74 31.47 52.38
N ILE A 3 3.99 30.41 52.07
CA ILE A 3 2.55 30.26 51.77
C ILE A 3 1.98 31.38 50.88
N ALA A 4 1.74 31.02 49.62
CA ALA A 4 0.53 31.40 48.88
C ALA A 4 0.15 30.23 47.96
N LYS A 5 -0.90 29.49 48.35
CA LYS A 5 -1.80 28.76 47.45
C LYS A 5 -2.85 29.76 46.97
N ASP A 6 -3.34 29.61 45.74
CA ASP A 6 -4.78 29.47 45.48
C ASP A 6 -5.11 29.04 44.03
N PRO A 7 -6.36 28.64 43.70
CA PRO A 7 -6.64 27.31 43.14
C PRO A 7 -7.52 27.38 41.87
N GLY A 8 -7.95 26.23 41.37
CA GLY A 8 -9.18 26.14 40.59
C GLY A 8 -9.00 26.22 39.07
N GLY A 9 -9.07 25.05 38.44
CA GLY A 9 -9.15 24.91 36.98
C GLY A 9 -9.53 23.49 36.60
N THR A 10 -10.68 23.02 37.07
CA THR A 10 -11.30 21.80 36.53
C THR A 10 -11.91 22.13 35.17
N SER A 11 -11.43 21.49 34.10
CA SER A 11 -12.30 21.20 32.96
C SER A 11 -11.88 19.90 32.29
N ASN A 12 -12.70 18.87 32.51
CA ASN A 12 -12.99 17.80 31.59
C ASN A 12 -12.79 18.25 30.13
N GLY A 13 -11.90 17.60 29.39
CA GLY A 13 -11.69 17.97 28.00
C GLY A 13 -10.86 17.01 27.16
N VAL A 14 -10.73 15.74 27.54
CA VAL A 14 -10.17 14.72 26.64
C VAL A 14 -10.99 13.43 26.75
N ARG A 15 -12.29 13.55 26.50
CA ARG A 15 -13.17 12.41 26.20
C ARG A 15 -13.85 12.68 24.86
N ASN A 16 -13.82 11.67 24.00
CA ASN A 16 -14.50 11.55 22.71
C ASN A 16 -13.94 12.33 21.51
N LEU A 17 -12.89 11.77 20.91
CA LEU A 17 -12.75 11.77 19.45
C LEU A 17 -12.99 10.35 18.85
N LEU A 18 -13.66 9.48 19.61
CA LEU A 18 -14.25 8.24 19.11
C LEU A 18 -15.73 8.52 18.83
N GLY A 19 -16.07 8.81 17.58
CA GLY A 19 -17.47 8.99 17.20
C GLY A 19 -17.69 9.96 16.05
N ARG A 20 -17.26 9.57 14.86
CA ARG A 20 -17.91 9.83 13.55
C ARG A 20 -17.03 9.21 12.48
N LEU A 21 -17.14 7.89 12.34
CA LEU A 21 -16.93 7.27 11.02
C LEU A 21 -17.93 7.95 10.10
N ARG A 22 -17.49 9.02 9.43
CA ARG A 22 -18.24 9.59 8.31
C ARG A 22 -18.32 8.45 7.31
N ARG A 23 -19.52 7.86 7.11
CA ARG A 23 -19.75 6.97 5.98
C ARG A 23 -19.22 7.72 4.75
N ARG A 24 -18.09 7.27 4.19
CA ARG A 24 -17.55 7.81 2.95
C ARG A 24 -18.71 7.76 1.97
N ARG A 25 -19.11 8.89 1.39
CA ARG A 25 -19.91 8.85 0.16
C ARG A 25 -19.04 8.10 -0.83
N GLN A 26 -19.43 6.87 -1.19
CA GLN A 26 -18.83 6.14 -2.30
C GLN A 26 -18.91 7.06 -3.51
N ARG A 27 -17.77 7.43 -4.09
CA ARG A 27 -17.79 8.23 -5.31
C ARG A 27 -18.20 7.30 -6.46
N PRO A 28 -18.85 7.82 -7.51
CA PRO A 28 -19.08 7.04 -8.72
C PRO A 28 -17.71 6.57 -9.26
N GLY A 29 -17.42 5.27 -9.14
CA GLY A 29 -16.11 4.67 -9.46
C GLY A 29 -15.45 3.88 -8.32
N ASP A 30 -15.87 4.08 -7.06
CA ASP A 30 -15.38 3.36 -5.87
C ASP A 30 -16.21 2.09 -5.57
N ALA A 31 -17.06 1.65 -6.50
CA ALA A 31 -17.88 0.46 -6.29
C ALA A 31 -16.97 -0.77 -6.31
N HIS A 32 -16.95 -1.52 -5.20
CA HIS A 32 -16.34 -2.84 -5.17
C HIS A 32 -16.84 -3.65 -6.36
N THR A 33 -15.89 -4.22 -7.09
CA THR A 33 -16.16 -4.79 -8.42
C THR A 33 -16.96 -6.08 -8.36
N GLY A 34 -17.18 -6.60 -7.15
CA GLY A 34 -17.96 -7.81 -6.93
C GLY A 34 -17.27 -9.06 -7.47
N VAL A 35 -15.95 -8.99 -7.76
CA VAL A 35 -15.16 -10.16 -8.11
C VAL A 35 -15.26 -11.15 -6.96
N ARG A 36 -15.74 -12.35 -7.26
CA ARG A 36 -15.79 -13.41 -6.25
C ARG A 36 -14.36 -13.80 -5.90
N PRO A 37 -14.04 -14.04 -4.62
CA PRO A 37 -12.70 -14.49 -4.23
C PRO A 37 -12.18 -15.69 -5.04
N ALA A 38 -13.06 -16.61 -5.45
CA ALA A 38 -12.69 -17.75 -6.29
C ALA A 38 -12.12 -17.37 -7.67
N ASP A 39 -12.50 -16.22 -8.22
CA ASP A 39 -12.07 -15.74 -9.54
C ASP A 39 -10.86 -14.79 -9.44
N CYS A 40 -10.43 -14.42 -8.22
CA CYS A 40 -9.31 -13.52 -7.97
C CYS A 40 -7.98 -14.30 -7.93
N ILE A 41 -6.97 -13.85 -8.70
CA ILE A 41 -5.65 -14.50 -8.72
C ILE A 41 -4.92 -14.41 -7.37
N PHE A 42 -5.17 -13.34 -6.61
CA PHE A 42 -4.53 -13.10 -5.32
C PHE A 42 -5.20 -13.87 -4.17
N CYS A 43 -6.49 -14.20 -4.29
CA CYS A 43 -7.13 -15.11 -3.34
C CYS A 43 -6.63 -16.56 -3.49
N ARG A 44 -6.07 -16.92 -4.65
CA ARG A 44 -5.48 -18.24 -4.92
C ARG A 44 -3.99 -18.27 -4.54
N GLN A 45 -3.65 -17.74 -3.37
CA GLN A 45 -2.26 -17.59 -2.92
C GLN A 45 -1.46 -18.91 -2.91
N ASP A 46 -2.13 -20.04 -2.68
CA ASP A 46 -1.52 -21.38 -2.59
C ASP A 46 -1.37 -22.06 -3.95
N ASP A 47 -1.79 -21.41 -5.04
CA ASP A 47 -1.65 -21.91 -6.40
C ASP A 47 -0.28 -21.50 -6.99
N PRO A 48 0.71 -22.41 -7.04
CA PRO A 48 2.06 -22.09 -7.48
C PRO A 48 2.16 -21.82 -8.99
N GLU A 49 1.15 -22.18 -9.78
CA GLU A 49 1.12 -21.85 -11.22
C GLU A 49 0.82 -20.36 -11.44
N ILE A 50 0.25 -19.69 -10.43
CA ILE A 50 -0.20 -18.29 -10.50
C ILE A 50 0.64 -17.40 -9.59
N ASN A 51 1.03 -17.90 -8.42
CA ASN A 51 1.66 -17.12 -7.36
C ASN A 51 3.00 -17.74 -6.95
N THR A 52 4.09 -17.07 -7.29
CA THR A 52 5.41 -17.39 -6.73
C THR A 52 5.61 -16.57 -5.45
N VAL A 53 5.35 -17.19 -4.29
CA VAL A 53 5.46 -16.55 -2.98
C VAL A 53 6.93 -16.48 -2.51
N MET A 54 7.37 -15.31 -2.05
CA MET A 54 8.70 -15.04 -1.51
C MET A 54 8.76 -15.20 0.01
N CYS A 55 7.81 -14.59 0.71
CA CYS A 55 7.68 -14.60 2.17
C CYS A 55 6.25 -14.20 2.56
N GLU A 56 5.86 -14.47 3.80
CA GLU A 56 4.53 -14.15 4.28
C GLU A 56 4.52 -13.91 5.79
N ASN A 57 3.46 -13.27 6.27
CA ASN A 57 3.13 -13.18 7.68
C ASN A 57 1.66 -13.56 7.90
N GLU A 58 1.09 -13.21 9.06
CA GLU A 58 -0.29 -13.56 9.40
C GLU A 58 -1.33 -12.95 8.43
N SER A 59 -1.12 -11.73 7.96
CA SER A 59 -2.16 -10.97 7.22
C SER A 59 -1.82 -10.75 5.75
N PHE A 60 -0.55 -10.88 5.36
CA PHE A 60 -0.05 -10.60 4.01
C PHE A 60 0.89 -11.70 3.53
N TYR A 61 1.03 -11.79 2.21
CA TYR A 61 2.10 -12.51 1.54
C TYR A 61 2.76 -11.61 0.49
N ALA A 62 4.04 -11.84 0.25
CA ALA A 62 4.83 -11.17 -0.77
C ALA A 62 5.03 -12.14 -1.93
N ARG A 63 4.66 -11.75 -3.15
CA ARG A 63 4.79 -12.56 -4.36
C ARG A 63 5.61 -11.83 -5.41
N TYR A 64 6.26 -12.56 -6.31
CA TYR A 64 6.79 -11.94 -7.53
C TYR A 64 5.65 -11.58 -8.49
N ASP A 65 5.74 -10.40 -9.11
CA ASP A 65 4.82 -9.99 -10.16
C ASP A 65 4.99 -10.91 -11.40
N ASN A 66 3.88 -11.27 -12.05
CA ASN A 66 3.88 -12.10 -13.26
C ASN A 66 4.34 -11.31 -14.50
N PHE A 67 4.24 -9.97 -14.44
CA PHE A 67 4.66 -9.02 -15.46
C PHE A 67 5.55 -7.95 -14.83
N PRO A 68 6.76 -8.34 -14.38
CA PRO A 68 7.60 -7.47 -13.55
C PRO A 68 8.09 -6.23 -14.31
N ALA A 69 7.99 -5.06 -13.67
CA ALA A 69 8.55 -3.81 -14.21
C ALA A 69 10.10 -3.79 -14.17
N ASN A 70 10.71 -4.56 -13.27
CA ASN A 70 12.15 -4.77 -13.15
C ASN A 70 12.41 -6.13 -12.49
N PRO A 71 13.60 -6.76 -12.65
CA PRO A 71 13.94 -7.98 -11.92
C PRO A 71 13.74 -7.81 -10.41
N GLY A 72 13.00 -8.74 -9.80
CA GLY A 72 12.66 -8.68 -8.39
C GLY A 72 11.46 -7.79 -8.06
N HIS A 73 10.67 -7.32 -9.03
CA HIS A 73 9.38 -6.71 -8.74
C HIS A 73 8.49 -7.68 -7.95
N VAL A 74 8.14 -7.28 -6.73
CA VAL A 74 7.23 -8.01 -5.87
C VAL A 74 6.01 -7.17 -5.49
N GLU A 75 4.95 -7.87 -5.14
CA GLU A 75 3.70 -7.30 -4.66
C GLU A 75 3.42 -7.82 -3.24
N ILE A 76 3.12 -6.92 -2.31
CA ILE A 76 2.66 -7.24 -0.96
C ILE A 76 1.13 -7.24 -0.98
N VAL A 77 0.55 -8.41 -0.72
CA VAL A 77 -0.87 -8.68 -0.96
C VAL A 77 -1.53 -9.17 0.33
N PRO A 78 -2.65 -8.58 0.78
CA PRO A 78 -3.37 -9.07 1.94
C PRO A 78 -3.99 -10.44 1.63
N LYS A 79 -3.94 -11.35 2.60
CA LYS A 79 -4.55 -12.68 2.46
C LYS A 79 -6.07 -12.59 2.35
N ARG A 80 -6.71 -11.67 3.09
CA ARG A 80 -8.13 -11.37 2.89
C ARG A 80 -8.30 -10.54 1.64
N HIS A 81 -9.37 -10.81 0.90
CA HIS A 81 -9.76 -10.00 -0.23
C HIS A 81 -10.22 -8.61 0.23
N VAL A 82 -9.46 -7.59 -0.11
CA VAL A 82 -9.76 -6.17 0.13
C VAL A 82 -9.22 -5.37 -1.04
N GLU A 83 -10.00 -4.45 -1.59
CA GLU A 83 -9.61 -3.75 -2.81
C GLU A 83 -8.84 -2.45 -2.53
N SER A 84 -9.20 -1.72 -1.47
CA SER A 84 -8.63 -0.42 -1.15
C SER A 84 -7.62 -0.50 -0.02
N PHE A 85 -6.54 0.26 -0.15
CA PHE A 85 -5.60 0.50 0.95
C PHE A 85 -6.28 1.18 2.15
N PHE A 86 -7.32 1.99 1.88
CA PHE A 86 -8.06 2.72 2.92
C PHE A 86 -9.05 1.85 3.70
N ASP A 87 -9.23 0.59 3.29
CA ASP A 87 -10.07 -0.39 3.98
C ASP A 87 -9.25 -1.34 4.87
N LEU A 88 -7.93 -1.13 4.97
CA LEU A 88 -7.08 -1.81 5.94
C LEU A 88 -7.27 -1.24 7.34
N ASP A 89 -7.25 -2.11 8.35
CA ASP A 89 -7.14 -1.67 9.74
C ASP A 89 -5.69 -1.35 10.14
N GLU A 90 -5.51 -0.77 11.33
CA GLU A 90 -4.18 -0.37 11.83
C GLU A 90 -3.19 -1.54 11.93
N ARG A 91 -3.67 -2.73 12.29
CA ARG A 91 -2.82 -3.93 12.41
C ARG A 91 -2.41 -4.43 11.04
N GLU A 92 -3.33 -4.42 10.08
CA GLU A 92 -3.05 -4.77 8.69
C GLU A 92 -2.02 -3.82 8.08
N VAL A 93 -2.13 -2.51 8.32
CA VAL A 93 -1.14 -1.53 7.83
C VAL A 93 0.26 -1.80 8.40
N VAL A 94 0.37 -2.07 9.70
CA VAL A 94 1.65 -2.42 10.34
C VAL A 94 2.20 -3.74 9.78
N SER A 95 1.33 -4.72 9.59
CA SER A 95 1.66 -6.03 9.02
C SER A 95 2.20 -5.92 7.59
N ALA A 96 1.55 -5.12 6.74
CA ALA A 96 2.01 -4.82 5.39
C ALA A 96 3.39 -4.16 5.39
N TYR A 97 3.60 -3.17 6.26
CA TYR A 97 4.90 -2.49 6.40
C TYR A 97 6.01 -3.44 6.86
N ALA A 98 5.72 -4.31 7.82
CA ALA A 98 6.68 -5.31 8.30
C ALA A 98 7.11 -6.25 7.17
N LEU A 99 6.15 -6.76 6.39
CA LEU A 99 6.44 -7.67 5.27
C LEU A 99 7.17 -6.95 4.13
N LEU A 100 6.83 -5.69 3.84
CA LEU A 100 7.55 -4.86 2.86
C LEU A 100 9.04 -4.73 3.21
N ARG A 101 9.37 -4.54 4.50
CA ARG A 101 10.76 -4.48 4.97
C ARG A 101 11.48 -5.82 4.82
N GLU A 102 10.81 -6.93 5.15
CA GLU A 102 11.39 -8.27 4.98
C GLU A 102 11.65 -8.58 3.49
N ALA A 103 10.67 -8.31 2.63
CA ALA A 103 10.81 -8.49 1.19
C ALA A 103 11.98 -7.65 0.64
N LYS A 104 12.13 -6.40 1.09
CA LYS A 104 13.27 -5.56 0.73
C LYS A 104 14.60 -6.22 1.09
N LEU A 105 14.76 -6.75 2.31
CA LEU A 105 16.02 -7.40 2.72
C LEU A 105 16.37 -8.60 1.84
N ARG A 106 15.38 -9.40 1.44
CA ARG A 106 15.58 -10.53 0.52
C ARG A 106 15.93 -10.06 -0.90
N LEU A 107 15.34 -8.95 -1.35
CA LEU A 107 15.65 -8.34 -2.63
C LEU A 107 17.04 -7.71 -2.66
N ASP A 108 17.46 -7.08 -1.55
CA ASP A 108 18.81 -6.52 -1.39
C ASP A 108 19.88 -7.60 -1.60
N ASP A 109 19.69 -8.77 -0.99
CA ASP A 109 20.64 -9.90 -1.06
C ASP A 109 20.71 -10.54 -2.45
N LYS A 110 19.57 -10.63 -3.15
CA LYS A 110 19.47 -11.36 -4.42
C LYS A 110 19.72 -10.49 -5.66
N TYR A 111 19.22 -9.26 -5.65
CA TYR A 111 19.19 -8.39 -6.83
C TYR A 111 20.08 -7.16 -6.70
N PHE A 112 20.58 -6.85 -5.50
CA PHE A 112 21.44 -5.67 -5.25
C PHE A 112 20.90 -4.35 -5.82
N PRO A 113 19.62 -3.99 -5.63
CA PRO A 113 19.10 -2.72 -6.09
C PRO A 113 19.70 -1.53 -5.36
N GLU A 114 19.81 -0.43 -6.09
CA GLU A 114 20.35 0.84 -5.59
C GLU A 114 19.22 1.72 -5.02
N ALA A 115 17.98 1.50 -5.45
CA ALA A 115 16.80 2.19 -4.97
C ALA A 115 15.52 1.35 -5.16
N TYR A 116 14.37 1.89 -4.75
CA TYR A 116 13.07 1.26 -4.91
C TYR A 116 11.98 2.26 -5.32
N THR A 117 11.05 1.82 -6.15
CA THR A 117 9.73 2.47 -6.27
C THR A 117 8.73 1.66 -5.44
N ILE A 118 7.99 2.32 -4.56
CA ILE A 118 6.93 1.70 -3.75
C ILE A 118 5.62 2.42 -4.05
N GLY A 119 4.53 1.70 -4.32
CA GLY A 119 3.27 2.33 -4.70
C GLY A 119 2.05 1.42 -4.69
N VAL A 120 0.87 2.05 -4.72
CA VAL A 120 -0.43 1.41 -4.84
C VAL A 120 -1.22 2.18 -5.89
N ASN A 121 -1.80 1.48 -6.86
CA ASN A 121 -2.81 2.04 -7.73
C ASN A 121 -4.17 1.94 -7.01
N GLU A 122 -4.66 3.06 -6.48
CA GLU A 122 -5.94 3.10 -5.77
C GLU A 122 -7.10 3.41 -6.72
N GLY A 123 -7.84 2.35 -7.08
CA GLY A 123 -8.96 2.40 -8.00
C GLY A 123 -8.56 2.31 -9.47
N LYS A 124 -9.54 1.99 -10.32
CA LYS A 124 -9.33 1.80 -11.77
C LYS A 124 -8.81 3.05 -12.48
N ALA A 125 -9.25 4.24 -12.03
CA ALA A 125 -8.78 5.51 -12.57
C ALA A 125 -7.27 5.75 -12.32
N ALA A 126 -6.71 5.13 -11.28
CA ALA A 126 -5.27 5.13 -11.00
C ALA A 126 -4.53 3.98 -11.71
N GLY A 127 -5.21 3.22 -12.58
CA GLY A 127 -4.60 2.10 -13.32
C GLY A 127 -4.61 0.76 -12.60
N ARG A 128 -5.41 0.58 -11.53
CA ARG A 128 -5.56 -0.74 -10.89
C ARG A 128 -6.23 -1.73 -11.86
N SER A 129 -5.53 -2.81 -12.19
CA SER A 129 -5.99 -3.87 -13.11
C SER A 129 -6.63 -5.06 -12.38
N ILE A 130 -6.16 -5.36 -11.16
CA ILE A 130 -6.69 -6.41 -10.30
C ILE A 130 -7.33 -5.75 -9.08
N ASP A 131 -8.63 -5.97 -8.89
CA ASP A 131 -9.38 -5.46 -7.75
C ASP A 131 -9.18 -6.34 -6.52
N HIS A 132 -7.95 -6.31 -6.02
CA HIS A 132 -7.49 -6.82 -4.72
C HIS A 132 -6.19 -6.06 -4.46
N LEU A 133 -6.11 -5.36 -3.34
CA LEU A 133 -4.99 -4.51 -2.94
C LEU A 133 -3.65 -5.25 -3.13
N HIS A 134 -2.71 -4.57 -3.76
CA HIS A 134 -1.34 -5.03 -3.91
C HIS A 134 -0.44 -3.81 -3.82
N ILE A 135 0.56 -3.88 -2.96
CA ILE A 135 1.56 -2.81 -2.80
C ILE A 135 2.79 -3.23 -3.58
N HIS A 136 3.11 -2.47 -4.62
CA HIS A 136 4.29 -2.71 -5.43
C HIS A 136 5.56 -2.35 -4.66
N LEU A 137 6.55 -3.23 -4.74
CA LEU A 137 7.93 -3.00 -4.34
C LEU A 137 8.81 -3.34 -5.54
N ILE A 138 9.24 -2.31 -6.26
CA ILE A 138 9.98 -2.45 -7.52
C ILE A 138 11.44 -2.06 -7.26
N PRO A 139 12.39 -3.01 -7.35
CA PRO A 139 13.83 -2.72 -7.36
C PRO A 139 14.20 -1.74 -8.48
N ARG A 140 15.08 -0.79 -8.22
CA ARG A 140 15.56 0.21 -9.18
C ARG A 140 17.08 0.21 -9.27
N HIS A 141 17.57 0.42 -10.48
CA HIS A 141 18.99 0.43 -10.81
C HIS A 141 19.33 1.65 -11.67
N HIS A 142 20.56 2.16 -11.56
CA HIS A 142 21.06 3.17 -12.49
C HIS A 142 20.99 2.65 -13.93
N GLY A 143 20.34 3.42 -14.81
CA GLY A 143 20.18 3.06 -16.22
C GLY A 143 19.01 2.11 -16.51
N ASP A 144 18.17 1.75 -15.53
CA ASP A 144 16.95 0.97 -15.78
C ASP A 144 15.88 1.75 -16.58
N VAL A 145 15.99 3.07 -16.58
CA VAL A 145 15.24 4.00 -17.44
C VAL A 145 16.14 5.15 -17.87
N ASP A 146 15.87 5.73 -19.04
CA ASP A 146 16.69 6.83 -19.61
C ASP A 146 16.74 8.07 -18.72
N ASP A 147 15.62 8.45 -18.09
CA ASP A 147 15.53 9.58 -17.18
C ASP A 147 14.63 9.25 -15.98
N PRO A 148 15.20 9.00 -14.79
CA PRO A 148 14.41 8.65 -13.61
C PRO A 148 13.70 9.86 -12.98
N ARG A 149 14.01 11.10 -13.39
CA ARG A 149 13.39 12.31 -12.82
C ARG A 149 11.88 12.27 -13.06
N GLY A 150 11.13 12.64 -12.03
CA GLY A 150 9.66 12.54 -12.03
C GLY A 150 9.15 11.36 -11.22
N GLY A 151 9.85 10.21 -11.26
CA GLY A 151 9.48 9.02 -10.50
C GLY A 151 7.99 8.69 -10.65
N ILE A 152 7.30 8.57 -9.51
CA ILE A 152 5.86 8.25 -9.45
C ILE A 152 4.97 9.24 -10.22
N ARG A 153 5.41 10.48 -10.45
CA ARG A 153 4.64 11.47 -11.26
C ARG A 153 4.44 11.01 -12.70
N ARG A 154 5.33 10.17 -13.23
CA ARG A 154 5.19 9.60 -14.59
C ARG A 154 4.05 8.59 -14.70
N ALA A 155 3.46 8.14 -13.58
CA ALA A 155 2.26 7.32 -13.59
C ALA A 155 1.01 8.12 -14.00
N ALA A 156 0.99 9.44 -13.80
CA ALA A 156 -0.08 10.31 -14.28
C ALA A 156 0.25 10.77 -15.71
N PRO A 157 -0.62 10.50 -16.71
CA PRO A 157 -0.40 10.96 -18.07
C PRO A 157 -0.44 12.50 -18.11
N ASN A 158 0.43 13.10 -18.92
CA ASN A 158 0.50 14.56 -19.12
C ASN A 158 0.67 15.36 -17.81
N CYS A 159 1.44 14.82 -16.85
CA CYS A 159 1.75 15.52 -15.61
C CYS A 159 2.67 16.72 -15.88
N ASP A 160 2.08 17.90 -16.09
CA ASP A 160 2.75 19.19 -15.99
C ASP A 160 2.64 19.70 -14.55
N PRO A 161 3.74 19.76 -13.78
CA PRO A 161 3.72 20.22 -12.40
C PRO A 161 3.31 21.70 -12.27
N ASP A 162 3.38 22.48 -13.34
CA ASP A 162 3.08 23.92 -13.33
C ASP A 162 1.67 24.25 -13.87
N ALA A 163 0.94 23.27 -14.42
CA ALA A 163 -0.39 23.47 -15.02
C ALA A 163 -1.51 23.80 -14.03
N TRP A 164 -1.27 23.70 -12.72
CA TRP A 164 -2.28 23.88 -11.66
C TRP A 164 -2.01 25.09 -10.75
N ARG A 165 -1.08 25.98 -11.15
CA ARG A 165 -0.75 27.21 -10.43
C ARG A 165 -1.78 28.31 -10.66
#